data_AF-A0A7C2U7T6-F1
#
_entry.id   AF-A0A7C2U7T6-F1
#
_cell.length_a   1.000
_cell.length_b   1.000
_cell.length_c   1.000
_cell.angle_alpha   90.00
_cell.angle_beta   90.00
_cell.angle_gamma   90.00
#
_symmetry.space_group_name_H-M   'P 1'
#
loop_
_entity.id
_entity.type
_entity.pdbx_description
1 polymer ?
#
loop_
_entity_poly.entity_id
_entity_poly.type
_entity_poly.pdbx_seq_one_letter_code
_entity_poly.pdbx_strand_id
1 'polypeptide(L)'
;MAKLGTDKRPAVVRVQTMERAGELAEIFEENGWKYIVGIEPDKPEDISDLVKLQNPGSATGIRVVETAGRNDPCPCGSGLKYKKCCMGKN
;
A
#
# COMPACT_ATOMS: atom_id res chain seq x y z
N MET A 1 16.26 1.80 -7.69
CA MET A 1 15.01 1.03 -7.86
C MET A 1 14.05 1.87 -8.68
N ALA A 2 13.53 1.36 -9.81
CA ALA A 2 12.55 2.12 -10.60
C ALA A 2 11.25 2.24 -9.79
N LYS A 3 10.73 3.47 -9.68
CA LYS A 3 9.42 3.76 -9.07
C LYS A 3 8.33 3.05 -9.88
N LEU A 4 7.27 2.63 -9.19
CA LEU A 4 6.05 2.15 -9.82
C LEU A 4 5.53 3.24 -10.78
N GLY A 5 4.85 2.88 -11.87
CA GLY A 5 4.35 3.83 -12.89
C GLY A 5 5.39 4.30 -13.92
N THR A 6 6.58 3.69 -13.99
CA THR A 6 7.62 4.01 -14.99
C THR A 6 7.67 2.97 -16.11
N ASP A 7 8.35 3.27 -17.22
CA ASP A 7 8.41 2.39 -18.41
C ASP A 7 8.88 0.95 -18.11
N LYS A 8 9.67 0.77 -17.05
CA LYS A 8 10.16 -0.54 -16.57
C LYS A 8 9.25 -1.22 -15.54
N ARG A 9 8.28 -0.51 -14.95
CA ARG A 9 7.35 -0.99 -13.90
C ARG A 9 6.00 -0.29 -14.05
N PRO A 10 5.20 -0.63 -15.08
CA PRO A 10 3.85 -0.09 -15.21
C PRO A 10 2.97 -0.54 -14.04
N ALA A 11 2.05 0.31 -13.63
CA ALA A 11 1.03 -0.01 -12.62
C ALA A 11 0.03 -1.01 -13.20
N VAL A 12 -0.09 -2.18 -12.59
CA VAL A 12 -1.09 -3.17 -13.03
C VAL A 12 -2.31 -3.01 -12.15
N VAL A 13 -3.45 -2.69 -12.75
CA VAL A 13 -4.72 -2.55 -12.04
C VAL A 13 -5.78 -3.46 -12.66
N ARG A 14 -6.54 -4.12 -11.78
CA ARG A 14 -7.67 -4.97 -12.16
C ARG A 14 -8.96 -4.36 -11.64
N VAL A 15 -9.93 -4.18 -12.52
CA VAL A 15 -11.23 -3.60 -12.19
C VAL A 15 -12.35 -4.51 -12.63
N GLN A 16 -13.49 -4.41 -11.94
CA GLN A 16 -14.69 -5.18 -12.28
C GLN A 16 -15.58 -4.46 -13.29
N THR A 17 -15.48 -3.13 -13.36
CA THR A 17 -16.39 -2.30 -14.17
C THR A 17 -15.61 -1.35 -15.08
N MET A 18 -16.23 -1.01 -16.22
CA MET A 18 -15.71 -0.01 -17.15
C MET A 18 -15.64 1.39 -16.53
N GLU A 19 -16.56 1.72 -15.62
CA GLU A 19 -16.59 3.02 -14.93
C GLU A 19 -15.33 3.21 -14.09
N ARG A 20 -14.96 2.20 -13.30
CA ARG A 20 -13.70 2.21 -12.55
C ARG A 20 -12.48 2.18 -13.44
N ALA A 21 -12.55 1.51 -14.59
CA ALA A 21 -11.46 1.55 -15.58
C ALA A 21 -11.20 2.99 -16.05
N GLY A 22 -12.27 3.78 -16.28
CA GLY A 22 -12.19 5.16 -16.70
C GLY A 22 -11.59 6.08 -15.64
N GLU A 23 -12.04 5.99 -14.39
CA GLU A 23 -11.50 6.79 -13.28
C GLU A 23 -10.01 6.52 -13.06
N LEU A 24 -9.61 5.24 -13.08
CA LEU A 24 -8.21 4.87 -12.94
C LEU A 24 -7.38 5.38 -14.11
N ALA A 25 -7.87 5.20 -15.34
CA ALA A 25 -7.18 5.67 -16.55
C ALA A 25 -6.87 7.16 -16.47
N GLU A 26 -7.85 7.98 -16.07
CA GLU A 26 -7.68 9.42 -15.91
C GLU A 26 -6.62 9.76 -14.85
N ILE A 27 -6.66 9.10 -13.67
CA ILE A 27 -5.67 9.31 -12.61
C ILE A 27 -4.26 8.94 -13.09
N PHE A 28 -4.11 7.81 -13.77
CA PHE A 28 -2.80 7.37 -14.24
C PHE A 28 -2.26 8.30 -15.33
N GLU A 29 -3.10 8.78 -16.25
CA GLU A 29 -2.67 9.73 -17.29
C GLU A 29 -2.34 11.11 -16.70
N GLU A 30 -3.14 11.61 -15.75
CA GLU A 30 -2.90 12.89 -15.08
C GLU A 30 -1.56 12.88 -14.32
N ASN A 31 -1.23 11.75 -13.70
CA ASN A 31 0.04 11.58 -12.98
C ASN A 31 1.21 11.16 -13.89
N GLY A 32 0.97 10.98 -15.20
CA GLY A 32 1.99 10.54 -16.16
C GLY A 32 2.54 9.14 -15.88
N TRP A 33 1.74 8.27 -15.27
CA TRP A 33 2.12 6.90 -14.91
C TRP A 33 1.73 5.92 -15.99
N LYS A 34 2.66 5.05 -16.39
CA LYS A 34 2.34 3.90 -17.25
C LYS A 34 1.49 2.91 -16.46
N TYR A 35 0.34 2.51 -17.02
CA TYR A 35 -0.57 1.55 -16.39
C TYR A 35 -1.08 0.49 -17.38
N ILE A 36 -1.52 -0.64 -16.85
CA ILE A 36 -2.18 -1.73 -17.58
C ILE A 36 -3.49 -2.02 -16.85
N VAL A 37 -4.61 -1.75 -17.51
CA VAL A 37 -5.95 -2.01 -16.96
C VAL A 37 -6.53 -3.30 -17.52
N GLY A 38 -6.93 -4.20 -16.63
CA GLY A 38 -7.65 -5.43 -16.97
C GLY A 38 -9.06 -5.39 -16.39
N ILE A 39 -10.07 -5.59 -17.23
CA ILE A 39 -11.47 -5.69 -16.80
C ILE A 39 -11.76 -7.18 -16.55
N GLU A 40 -11.74 -7.61 -15.29
CA GLU A 40 -12.04 -8.98 -14.87
C GLU A 40 -13.19 -8.96 -13.84
N PRO A 41 -14.45 -9.18 -14.26
CA PRO A 41 -15.62 -9.09 -13.37
C PRO A 41 -15.71 -10.22 -12.33
N ASP A 42 -14.96 -11.30 -12.50
CA ASP A 42 -14.99 -12.50 -11.64
C ASP A 42 -14.01 -12.44 -10.46
N LYS A 43 -13.04 -11.52 -10.52
CA LYS A 43 -11.97 -11.39 -9.51
C LYS A 43 -12.14 -10.15 -8.64
N PRO A 44 -11.63 -10.17 -7.40
CA PRO A 44 -11.59 -8.97 -6.57
C PRO A 44 -10.73 -7.90 -7.25
N GLU A 45 -11.17 -6.66 -7.11
CA GLU A 45 -10.50 -5.50 -7.69
C GLU A 45 -9.15 -5.29 -7.03
N ASP A 46 -8.12 -5.16 -7.85
CA ASP A 46 -6.76 -4.92 -7.37
C ASP A 46 -6.30 -3.54 -7.83
N ILE A 47 -6.51 -2.56 -6.94
CA ILE A 47 -6.03 -1.18 -7.07
C ILE A 47 -4.79 -0.93 -6.23
N SER A 48 -4.09 -2.00 -5.80
CA SER A 48 -2.95 -1.91 -4.88
C SER A 48 -1.84 -1.02 -5.43
N ASP A 49 -1.63 -1.04 -6.75
CA ASP A 49 -0.63 -0.23 -7.42
C ASP A 49 -1.01 1.26 -7.46
N LEU A 50 -2.30 1.58 -7.65
CA LEU A 50 -2.81 2.95 -7.54
C LEU A 50 -2.58 3.50 -6.12
N VAL A 51 -2.95 2.72 -5.10
CA VAL A 51 -2.79 3.13 -3.68
C VAL A 51 -1.32 3.35 -3.34
N LYS A 52 -0.41 2.51 -3.83
CA LYS A 52 1.05 2.67 -3.64
C LYS A 52 1.62 3.89 -4.36
N LEU A 53 1.05 4.25 -5.50
CA LEU A 53 1.47 5.40 -6.30
C LEU A 53 0.97 6.72 -5.73
N GLN A 54 -0.29 6.76 -5.30
CA GLN A 54 -0.91 7.93 -4.70
C GLN A 54 -0.42 8.16 -3.26
N ASN A 55 0.11 7.12 -2.61
CA ASN A 55 0.60 7.20 -1.24
C ASN A 55 2.00 6.58 -1.06
N PRO A 56 3.06 7.16 -1.65
CA PRO A 56 4.43 6.67 -1.52
C PRO A 56 5.02 6.82 -0.10
N GLY A 57 4.28 7.46 0.81
CA GLY A 57 4.66 7.73 2.20
C GLY A 57 3.74 7.10 3.26
N SER A 58 2.63 6.47 2.90
CA SER A 58 1.80 5.72 3.86
C SER A 58 2.36 4.33 4.09
N ALA A 59 3.50 4.35 4.77
CA ALA A 59 3.71 3.46 5.89
C ALA A 59 2.79 3.85 7.08
N THR A 60 1.52 4.18 6.84
CA THR A 60 0.55 4.42 7.90
C THR A 60 -0.10 3.09 8.28
N GLY A 61 0.63 2.34 9.10
CA GLY A 61 0.12 2.10 10.43
C GLY A 61 -1.13 1.24 10.60
N ILE A 62 -1.43 0.29 9.71
CA ILE A 62 -2.00 -0.97 10.21
C ILE A 62 -0.82 -1.86 10.58
N ARG A 63 -0.21 -1.57 11.74
CA ARG A 63 0.52 -2.62 12.47
C ARG A 63 -0.56 -3.61 12.88
N VAL A 64 -0.80 -4.61 12.04
CA VAL A 64 -1.37 -5.87 12.51
C VAL A 64 -0.56 -6.20 13.76
N VAL A 65 -1.22 -6.25 14.91
CA VAL A 65 -0.59 -6.63 16.18
C VAL A 65 -0.27 -8.12 16.07
N GLU A 66 0.77 -8.42 15.31
CA GLU A 66 1.52 -9.65 15.42
C GLU A 66 2.36 -9.40 16.67
N THR A 67 1.88 -9.92 17.80
CA THR A 67 2.49 -9.87 19.14
C THR A 67 3.98 -9.53 19.09
N ALA A 68 4.31 -8.25 19.27
CA ALA A 68 5.70 -7.80 19.27
C ALA A 68 6.48 -8.63 20.30
N GLY A 69 7.55 -9.30 19.87
CA GLY A 69 8.38 -10.11 20.74
C GLY A 69 8.88 -9.29 21.93
N ARG A 70 9.00 -9.88 23.13
CA ARG A 70 9.40 -9.15 24.35
C ARG A 70 10.66 -8.27 24.19
N ASN A 71 11.57 -8.62 23.28
CA ASN A 71 12.82 -7.88 23.03
C ASN A 71 12.78 -6.92 21.83
N ASP A 72 11.71 -6.93 21.01
CA ASP A 72 11.57 -6.07 19.84
C ASP A 72 11.36 -4.60 20.24
N PRO A 73 11.70 -3.64 19.36
CA PRO A 73 11.38 -2.23 19.57
C PRO A 73 9.87 -2.01 19.75
N CYS A 74 9.49 -1.17 20.71
CA CYS A 74 8.10 -0.93 21.07
C CYS A 74 7.34 -0.31 19.88
N PRO A 75 6.17 -0.84 19.53
CA PRO A 75 5.33 -0.27 18.48
C PRO A 75 4.71 1.08 18.87
N CYS A 76 4.90 1.53 20.10
CA CYS A 76 4.48 2.84 20.60
C CYS A 76 5.40 3.99 20.16
N GLY A 77 6.49 3.71 19.42
CA GLY A 77 7.40 4.76 18.92
C GLY A 77 8.35 5.33 19.97
N SER A 78 8.42 4.72 21.17
CA SER A 78 9.29 5.17 22.26
C SER A 78 10.78 4.85 22.09
N GLY A 79 11.14 4.05 21.07
CA GLY A 79 12.52 3.58 20.84
C GLY A 79 13.01 2.53 21.86
N LEU A 80 12.19 2.18 22.86
CA LEU A 80 12.52 1.19 23.90
C LEU A 80 12.06 -0.21 23.50
N LYS A 81 12.67 -1.26 24.06
CA LYS A 81 12.20 -2.65 23.88
C LYS A 81 10.80 -2.84 24.45
N TYR A 82 9.95 -3.65 23.83
CA TYR A 82 8.54 -3.87 24.18
C TYR A 82 8.36 -4.25 25.65
N LYS A 83 9.19 -5.16 26.19
CA LYS A 83 9.20 -5.53 27.63
C LYS A 83 9.52 -4.39 28.59
N LYS A 84 10.20 -3.33 28.13
CA LYS A 84 10.60 -2.17 28.94
C LYS A 84 9.71 -0.95 28.72
N CYS A 85 8.69 -1.06 27.87
CA CYS A 85 7.81 0.06 27.54
C CYS A 85 6.34 -0.29 27.80
N CYS A 86 5.59 -0.73 26.78
CA CYS A 86 4.16 -1.03 26.94
C CYS A 86 3.88 -2.27 27.81
N MET A 87 4.79 -3.26 27.85
CA MET A 87 4.58 -4.49 28.62
C MET A 87 5.18 -4.43 30.05
N GLY A 88 6.05 -3.45 30.31
CA GLY A 88 6.73 -3.28 31.60
C GLY A 88 6.13 -2.19 32.50
N LYS A 89 5.04 -1.53 32.06
CA LYS A 89 4.26 -0.64 32.93
C LYS A 89 3.46 -1.50 33.91
N ASN A 90 4.02 -1.72 35.10
CA ASN A 90 3.25 -2.08 36.30
C ASN A 90 2.80 -0.81 37.02
#